data_AF-A0A9N8D5X7-F1
#
_entry.id   AF-A0A9N8D5X7-F1
#
_cell.length_a   1.000
_cell.length_b   1.000
_cell.length_c   1.000
_cell.angle_alpha   90.00
_cell.angle_beta   90.00
_cell.angle_gamma   90.00
#
_symmetry.space_group_name_H-M   'P 1'
#
loop_
_entity.id
_entity.type
_entity.pdbx_description
1 polymer ?
#
loop_
_entity_poly.entity_id
_entity_poly.type
_entity_poly.pdbx_seq_one_letter_code
_entity_poly.pdbx_strand_id
1 'polypeptide(L)'
;MNICKCFKCDTCETLIDCRIGMSNRDIQPFQFACPECEERITFTIGSEKDDLTGASDIIDFEAPFTGENHFVELHLDFPVYFCKYTQGMTTFFVQ
;
A
#
# COMPACT_ATOMS: atom_id res chain seq x y z
N MET A 1 0.89 -5.38 -10.69
CA MET A 1 -0.51 -4.89 -10.76
C MET A 1 -0.66 -3.80 -9.72
N ASN A 2 -1.37 -2.70 -9.99
CA ASN A 2 -1.56 -1.64 -9.00
C ASN A 2 -3.03 -1.63 -8.58
N ILE A 3 -3.28 -1.50 -7.29
CA ILE A 3 -4.62 -1.36 -6.71
C ILE A 3 -4.70 0.05 -6.13
N CYS A 4 -5.76 0.79 -6.48
CA CYS A 4 -6.06 2.07 -5.85
C CYS A 4 -7.16 1.83 -4.80
N LYS A 5 -7.01 2.44 -3.62
CA LYS A 5 -8.02 2.49 -2.56
C LYS A 5 -8.11 3.90 -1.99
N CYS A 6 -9.23 4.22 -1.38
CA CYS A 6 -9.38 5.41 -0.56
C CYS A 6 -9.84 4.98 0.83
N PHE A 7 -9.05 5.28 1.85
CA PHE A 7 -9.34 4.92 3.24
C PHE A 7 -9.88 6.13 3.99
N LYS A 8 -10.92 5.93 4.80
CA LYS A 8 -11.36 6.90 5.80
C LYS A 8 -10.86 6.45 7.17
N CYS A 9 -10.01 7.23 7.83
CA CYS A 9 -9.57 6.91 9.19
C CYS A 9 -10.76 6.88 10.16
N ASP A 10 -10.86 5.83 10.98
CA ASP A 10 -11.98 5.69 11.92
C ASP A 10 -11.87 6.66 13.11
N THR A 11 -10.66 7.14 13.41
CA THR A 11 -10.36 8.01 14.56
C THR A 11 -10.56 9.50 14.26
N CYS A 12 -10.03 9.99 13.13
CA CYS A 12 -10.04 11.42 12.79
C CYS A 12 -10.79 11.74 11.49
N GLU A 13 -11.41 10.74 10.86
CA GLU A 13 -12.22 10.87 9.63
C GLU A 13 -11.47 11.35 8.38
N THR A 14 -10.16 11.56 8.46
CA THR A 14 -9.31 11.95 7.34
C THR A 14 -9.38 10.91 6.22
N LEU A 15 -9.54 11.40 4.99
CA LEU A 15 -9.47 10.59 3.78
C LEU A 15 -8.02 10.47 3.29
N ILE A 16 -7.68 9.26 2.86
CA ILE A 16 -6.32 8.87 2.50
C ILE A 16 -6.38 8.06 1.20
N ASP A 17 -5.87 8.64 0.14
CA ASP A 17 -5.70 7.98 -1.15
C ASP A 17 -4.48 7.07 -1.08
N CYS A 18 -4.66 5.78 -1.37
CA CYS A 18 -3.62 4.78 -1.25
C CYS A 18 -3.43 4.02 -2.57
N ARG A 19 -2.22 4.09 -3.11
CA ARG A 19 -1.77 3.25 -4.22
C ARG A 19 -0.97 2.07 -3.69
N ILE A 20 -1.45 0.87 -3.98
CA ILE A 20 -0.80 -0.38 -3.58
C ILE A 20 -0.17 -1.02 -4.82
N GLY A 21 1.16 -1.07 -4.84
CA GLY A 21 1.92 -1.86 -5.79
C GLY A 21 1.95 -3.32 -5.35
N MET A 22 1.28 -4.19 -6.11
CA MET A 22 1.28 -5.62 -5.82
C MET A 22 2.66 -6.22 -6.06
N SER A 23 3.08 -6.98 -5.06
CA SER A 23 4.36 -7.67 -4.98
C SER A 23 4.27 -9.02 -5.68
N ASN A 24 5.33 -9.85 -5.64
CA ASN A 24 5.27 -11.21 -6.21
C ASN A 24 4.65 -12.25 -5.27
N ARG A 25 3.86 -11.79 -4.28
CA ARG A 25 3.18 -12.61 -3.26
C ARG A 25 1.67 -12.67 -3.50
N ASP A 26 1.07 -13.83 -3.22
CA ASP A 26 -0.38 -14.05 -3.32
C ASP A 26 -1.17 -13.34 -2.19
N ILE A 27 -0.62 -13.33 -0.97
CA ILE A 27 -1.21 -12.70 0.21
C ILE A 27 -0.20 -11.71 0.78
N GLN A 28 -0.66 -10.50 1.11
CA GLN A 28 0.24 -9.45 1.58
C GLN A 28 -0.38 -8.56 2.65
N PRO A 29 0.15 -8.60 3.88
CA PRO A 29 -0.22 -7.65 4.92
C PRO A 29 0.47 -6.30 4.69
N PHE A 30 -0.25 -5.23 4.96
CA PHE A 30 0.20 -3.85 4.91
C PHE A 30 -0.16 -3.14 6.21
N GLN A 31 0.67 -2.19 6.61
CA GLN A 31 0.41 -1.33 7.76
C GLN A 31 1.01 0.04 7.50
N PHE A 32 0.27 1.10 7.82
CA PHE A 32 0.77 2.47 7.85
C PHE A 32 0.04 3.28 8.94
N ALA A 33 0.58 4.44 9.30
CA ALA A 33 -0.05 5.33 10.26
C ALA A 33 -0.89 6.38 9.51
N CYS A 34 -2.05 6.73 10.05
CA CYS A 34 -2.82 7.87 9.58
C CYS A 34 -1.93 9.13 9.59
N PRO A 35 -1.88 9.90 8.49
CA PRO A 35 -1.01 11.07 8.39
C PRO A 35 -1.40 12.23 9.32
N GLU A 36 -2.61 12.20 9.89
CA GLU A 36 -3.12 13.26 10.76
C GLU A 36 -3.08 12.90 12.26
N CYS A 37 -3.59 11.72 12.63
CA CYS A 37 -3.74 11.34 14.05
C CYS A 37 -2.86 10.16 14.47
N GLU A 38 -2.01 9.65 13.58
CA GLU A 38 -1.11 8.50 13.81
C GLU A 38 -1.83 7.17 14.14
N GLU A 39 -3.16 7.10 13.99
CA GLU A 39 -3.92 5.86 14.12
C GLU A 39 -3.34 4.78 13.20
N ARG A 40 -3.25 3.55 13.70
CA ARG A 40 -2.65 2.46 12.94
C ARG A 40 -3.68 1.85 12.00
N ILE A 41 -3.42 1.95 10.70
CA ILE A 41 -4.24 1.33 9.65
C ILE A 41 -3.55 0.05 9.20
N THR A 42 -4.23 -1.09 9.32
CA THR A 42 -3.70 -2.42 8.95
C THR A 42 -4.70 -3.16 8.08
N PHE A 43 -4.23 -3.81 7.01
CA PHE A 43 -5.07 -4.61 6.12
C PHE A 43 -4.22 -5.62 5.34
N THR A 44 -4.86 -6.64 4.79
CA THR A 44 -4.23 -7.67 3.95
C THR A 44 -4.91 -7.74 2.59
N ILE A 45 -4.12 -7.71 1.52
CA ILE A 45 -4.61 -8.02 0.16
C ILE A 45 -4.39 -9.50 -0.14
N GLY A 46 -5.34 -10.11 -0.86
CA GLY A 46 -5.27 -11.51 -1.30
C GLY A 46 -5.83 -12.53 -0.30
N SER A 47 -6.34 -12.06 0.83
CA SER A 47 -7.08 -12.87 1.81
C SER A 47 -8.58 -12.82 1.53
N GLU A 48 -9.31 -13.93 1.77
CA GLU A 48 -10.78 -13.95 1.73
C GLU A 48 -11.43 -13.23 2.92
N LYS A 49 -10.66 -13.02 4.00
CA LYS A 49 -11.11 -12.25 5.17
C LYS A 49 -10.80 -10.77 4.97
N ASP A 50 -11.81 -9.94 5.16
CA ASP A 50 -11.64 -8.51 5.38
C ASP A 50 -11.04 -8.30 6.77
N ASP A 51 -9.78 -7.89 6.81
CA ASP A 51 -8.99 -7.65 8.01
C ASP A 51 -8.55 -6.19 8.14
N LEU A 52 -9.24 -5.28 7.43
CA LEU A 52 -9.01 -3.85 7.58
C LEU A 52 -9.37 -3.39 8.99
N THR A 53 -8.42 -2.72 9.64
CA THR A 53 -8.55 -2.13 10.97
C THR A 53 -7.98 -0.72 11.00
N GLY A 54 -8.58 0.17 11.80
CA GLY A 54 -8.18 1.56 11.97
C GLY A 54 -8.66 2.51 10.86
N ALA A 55 -9.33 1.97 9.85
CA ALA A 55 -9.98 2.73 8.79
C ALA A 55 -11.13 1.93 8.16
N SER A 56 -11.96 2.63 7.41
CA SER A 56 -13.00 2.08 6.55
C SER A 56 -12.62 2.29 5.08
N ASP A 57 -12.93 1.31 4.21
CA ASP A 57 -12.68 1.40 2.77
C ASP A 57 -13.81 2.17 2.06
N ILE A 58 -13.46 3.18 1.27
CA ILE A 58 -14.40 3.93 0.44
C ILE A 58 -14.43 3.29 -0.95
N ILE A 59 -15.55 2.65 -1.28
CA ILE A 59 -15.71 1.91 -2.54
C ILE A 59 -15.93 2.86 -3.73
N ASP A 60 -16.69 3.94 -3.52
CA ASP A 60 -17.07 4.91 -4.55
C ASP A 60 -16.15 6.15 -4.50
N PHE A 61 -14.89 5.99 -4.89
CA PHE A 61 -13.94 7.11 -5.05
C PHE A 61 -13.50 7.26 -6.51
N GLU A 62 -13.15 8.48 -6.91
CA GLU A 62 -12.63 8.74 -8.25
C GLU A 62 -11.16 8.27 -8.36
N ALA A 63 -10.89 7.40 -9.32
CA ALA A 63 -9.54 7.00 -9.72
C ALA A 63 -9.29 7.38 -11.19
N PRO A 64 -8.12 7.96 -11.54
CA PRO A 64 -6.97 8.24 -10.69
C PRO A 64 -7.20 9.41 -9.72
N PHE A 65 -6.43 9.42 -8.62
CA PHE A 65 -6.56 10.37 -7.51
C PHE A 65 -6.49 11.84 -7.97
N THR A 66 -7.30 12.70 -7.36
CA THR A 66 -7.40 14.14 -7.69
C THR A 66 -6.31 14.99 -7.02
N GLY A 67 -5.67 14.46 -5.98
CA GLY A 67 -4.67 15.17 -5.17
C GLY A 67 -5.25 15.99 -4.02
N GLU A 68 -6.54 15.84 -3.71
CA GLU A 68 -7.20 16.53 -2.60
C GLU A 68 -6.93 15.88 -1.23
N ASN A 69 -6.75 14.55 -1.22
CA ASN A 69 -6.50 13.78 -0.01
C ASN A 69 -5.01 13.54 0.24
N HIS A 70 -4.66 13.14 1.46
CA HIS A 70 -3.32 12.62 1.73
C HIS A 70 -3.04 11.40 0.86
N PHE A 71 -1.83 11.33 0.30
CA PHE A 71 -1.44 10.25 -0.60
C PHE A 71 -0.40 9.32 0.03
N VAL A 72 -0.67 8.02 -0.01
CA VAL A 72 0.23 6.96 0.45
C VAL A 72 0.53 6.01 -0.71
N GLU A 73 1.80 5.77 -1.00
CA GLU A 73 2.24 4.76 -1.96
C GLU A 73 2.91 3.60 -1.25
N LEU A 74 2.26 2.43 -1.28
CA LEU A 74 2.77 1.20 -0.69
C LEU A 74 3.34 0.31 -1.79
N HIS A 75 4.66 0.28 -1.90
CA HIS A 75 5.39 -0.60 -2.81
C HIS A 75 6.35 -1.47 -2.01
N LEU A 76 6.07 -2.77 -1.89
CA LEU A 76 6.71 -3.63 -0.89
C LEU A 76 7.54 -4.78 -1.44
N ASP A 77 7.98 -4.73 -2.70
CA ASP A 77 9.01 -5.64 -3.21
C ASP A 77 9.97 -4.91 -4.15
N PHE A 78 11.24 -5.31 -4.10
CA PHE A 78 12.20 -4.94 -5.15
C PHE A 78 11.93 -5.78 -6.40
N PRO A 79 12.21 -5.24 -7.60
CA PRO A 79 12.04 -6.01 -8.82
C PRO A 79 12.87 -7.29 -8.77
N VAL A 80 12.25 -8.40 -9.20
CA VAL A 80 12.94 -9.67 -9.37
C VAL A 80 13.90 -9.55 -10.55
N TYR A 81 15.19 -9.78 -10.30
CA TYR A 81 16.21 -9.74 -11.33
C TYR A 81 16.78 -11.13 -11.59
N PHE A 82 16.89 -11.50 -12.87
CA PHE A 82 17.36 -12.81 -13.30
C PHE A 82 18.76 -12.68 -13.89
N CYS A 83 19.79 -12.72 -13.05
CA CYS A 83 21.19 -12.70 -13.46
C CYS A 83 22.02 -13.71 -12.68
N LYS A 84 23.29 -13.90 -13.09
CA LYS A 84 24.26 -14.63 -12.28
C LYS A 84 24.51 -13.86 -10.98
N TYR A 85 24.45 -14.57 -9.85
CA TYR A 85 24.78 -14.01 -8.55
C TYR A 85 26.21 -13.44 -8.57
N THR A 86 26.35 -12.20 -8.11
CA THR A 86 27.65 -11.54 -7.88
C THR A 86 27.62 -10.96 -6.48
N GLN A 87 28.57 -11.36 -5.63
CA GLN A 87 28.65 -10.88 -4.25
C GLN A 87 28.74 -9.34 -4.23
N GLY A 88 27.87 -8.69 -3.45
CA GLY A 88 27.83 -7.23 -3.32
C GLY A 88 26.98 -6.51 -4.37
N MET A 89 26.51 -7.18 -5.43
CA MET A 89 25.58 -6.61 -6.40
C MET A 89 24.13 -6.86 -5.95
N THR A 90 23.50 -5.86 -5.36
CA THR A 90 22.04 -5.85 -5.11
C THR A 90 21.33 -5.00 -6.17
N THR A 91 20.00 -5.09 -6.23
CA THR A 91 19.15 -4.43 -7.25
C THR A 91 19.38 -2.92 -7.40
N PHE A 92 19.92 -2.23 -6.38
CA PHE A 92 20.28 -0.79 -6.46
C PHE A 92 21.73 -0.51 -6.84
N PHE A 93 22.60 -1.51 -6.82
CA PHE A 93 24.00 -1.40 -7.19
C PHE A 93 24.28 -1.89 -8.62
N VAL A 94 23.24 -2.35 -9.33
CA VAL A 94 23.30 -2.61 -10.78
C VAL A 94 23.13 -1.26 -11.50
N GLN A 95 24.25 -0.63 -11.88
CA GLN A 95 24.28 0.44 -12.89
C GLN A 95 24.54 -0.16 -14.27
#